data_AF-K0NHP2-F1
#
_entry.id   AF-K0NHP2-F1
#
_cell.length_a   1.000
_cell.length_b   1.000
_cell.length_c   1.000
_cell.angle_alpha   90.00
_cell.angle_beta   90.00
_cell.angle_gamma   90.00
#
_symmetry.space_group_name_H-M   'P 1'
#
loop_
_entity.id
_entity.type
_entity.pdbx_description
1 polymer ?
#
loop_
_entity_poly.entity_id
_entity_poly.type
_entity_poly.pdbx_seq_one_letter_code
_entity_poly.pdbx_strand_id
1 'polypeptide(L)'
;MLAWNLHFHICAKLIEFLKNILYSEDFVNRNKKSPKDFTRKRILTFQTLILYFINLPKGSYQDELDHFFKALFKSEVAVAMVSKMALSLARKKLKYSAFIELNPVMSG
;
A
#
# COMPACT_ATOMS: atom_id res chain seq x y z
N MET A 1 20.58 -14.40 19.73
CA MET A 1 21.22 -14.00 18.46
C MET A 1 20.57 -14.61 17.22
N LEU A 2 20.26 -15.91 17.18
CA LEU A 2 19.64 -16.57 16.00
C LEU A 2 18.26 -16.02 15.60
N ALA A 3 17.39 -15.72 16.57
CA ALA A 3 16.03 -15.24 16.30
C ALA A 3 15.98 -13.84 15.66
N TRP A 4 16.89 -12.93 16.03
CA TRP A 4 16.95 -11.58 15.45
C TRP A 4 17.38 -11.61 13.98
N ASN A 5 18.39 -12.42 13.65
CA ASN A 5 18.85 -12.59 12.27
C ASN A 5 17.76 -13.21 11.39
N LEU A 6 17.00 -14.17 11.92
CA LEU A 6 15.86 -14.75 11.23
C LEU A 6 14.76 -13.69 10.96
N HIS A 7 14.45 -12.87 11.96
CA HIS A 7 13.43 -11.81 11.83
C HIS A 7 13.83 -10.78 10.77
N PHE A 8 15.07 -10.28 10.79
CA PHE A 8 15.56 -9.36 9.76
C PHE A 8 15.52 -9.96 8.36
N HIS A 9 15.88 -11.24 8.22
CA HIS A 9 15.85 -11.94 6.94
C HIS A 9 14.43 -12.06 6.38
N ILE A 10 13.45 -12.37 7.23
CA ILE A 10 12.04 -12.45 6.86
C ILE A 10 11.54 -11.06 6.43
N CYS A 11 11.84 -10.01 7.20
CA CYS A 11 11.45 -8.63 6.84
C CYS A 11 12.05 -8.19 5.50
N ALA A 12 13.35 -8.47 5.28
CA ALA A 12 14.01 -8.13 4.02
C ALA A 12 13.36 -8.84 2.82
N LYS A 13 13.09 -10.13 2.95
CA LYS A 13 12.39 -10.92 1.93
C LYS A 13 10.98 -10.41 1.64
N LEU A 14 10.23 -10.05 2.68
CA LEU A 14 8.89 -9.50 2.52
C LEU A 14 8.93 -8.15 1.78
N ILE A 15 9.86 -7.26 2.14
CA ILE A 15 10.04 -5.97 1.47
C ILE A 15 10.41 -6.17 -0.01
N GLU A 16 11.31 -7.10 -0.30
CA GLU A 16 11.70 -7.43 -1.67
C GLU A 16 10.53 -7.99 -2.48
N PHE A 17 9.77 -8.93 -1.91
CA PHE A 17 8.56 -9.47 -2.51
C PHE A 17 7.55 -8.36 -2.83
N LEU A 18 7.23 -7.52 -1.84
CA LEU A 18 6.30 -6.41 -2.01
C LEU A 18 6.78 -5.45 -3.10
N LYS A 19 8.07 -5.13 -3.14
CA LYS A 19 8.64 -4.29 -4.20
C LYS A 19 8.47 -4.93 -5.58
N ASN A 20 8.76 -6.23 -5.72
CA ASN A 20 8.65 -6.90 -7.01
C ASN A 20 7.19 -6.98 -7.50
N ILE A 21 6.25 -7.34 -6.63
CA ILE A 21 4.85 -7.47 -7.03
C ILE A 21 4.17 -6.11 -7.27
N LEU A 22 4.42 -5.10 -6.44
CA LEU A 22 3.77 -3.79 -6.55
C LEU A 22 4.22 -2.98 -7.77
N TYR A 23 5.42 -3.26 -8.28
CA TYR A 23 5.97 -2.62 -9.47
C TYR A 23 5.88 -3.51 -10.72
N SER A 24 5.33 -4.72 -10.61
CA SER A 24 4.99 -5.55 -11.76
C SER A 24 3.84 -4.92 -12.55
N GLU A 25 4.08 -4.59 -13.82
CA GLU A 25 3.04 -4.07 -14.70
C GLU A 25 1.86 -5.03 -14.83
N ASP A 26 2.14 -6.33 -14.94
CA ASP A 26 1.11 -7.36 -15.02
C ASP A 26 0.21 -7.35 -13.79
N PHE A 27 0.80 -7.20 -12.59
CA PHE A 27 0.04 -7.14 -11.34
C PHE A 27 -0.84 -5.90 -11.27
N VAL A 28 -0.27 -4.74 -11.61
CA VAL A 28 -1.02 -3.48 -11.63
C VAL A 28 -2.16 -3.55 -12.66
N ASN A 29 -1.89 -4.07 -13.85
CA ASN A 29 -2.85 -4.10 -14.95
C ASN A 29 -4.04 -5.03 -14.69
N ARG A 30 -3.80 -6.21 -14.10
CA ARG A 30 -4.90 -7.12 -13.75
C ARG A 30 -5.71 -6.64 -12.56
N ASN A 31 -5.11 -5.88 -11.64
CA ASN A 31 -5.75 -5.47 -10.37
C ASN A 31 -6.28 -4.02 -10.32
N LYS A 32 -6.00 -3.18 -11.31
CA LYS A 32 -6.76 -1.93 -11.52
C LYS A 32 -8.11 -2.21 -12.18
N LYS A 33 -9.11 -1.35 -11.97
CA LYS A 33 -10.44 -1.52 -12.57
C LYS A 33 -10.49 -1.17 -14.05
N SER A 34 -9.86 -0.06 -14.45
CA SER A 34 -9.80 0.39 -15.83
C SER A 34 -8.36 0.48 -16.33
N PRO A 35 -8.09 0.25 -17.64
CA PRO A 35 -6.81 0.55 -18.27
C PRO A 35 -6.28 1.96 -17.98
N LYS A 36 -7.19 2.94 -17.83
CA LYS A 36 -6.87 4.35 -17.59
C LYS A 36 -6.66 4.71 -16.12
N ASP A 37 -6.93 3.79 -15.19
CA ASP A 37 -6.70 4.03 -13.76
C ASP A 37 -5.21 3.99 -13.44
N PHE A 38 -4.79 4.82 -12.47
CA PHE A 38 -3.41 4.92 -11.98
C PHE A 38 -2.33 5.29 -13.01
N THR A 39 -2.70 5.81 -14.17
CA THR A 39 -1.75 6.25 -15.22
C THR A 39 -1.23 7.67 -15.02
N ARG A 40 -1.83 8.45 -14.12
CA ARG A 40 -1.44 9.84 -13.82
C ARG A 40 -0.53 9.90 -12.61
N LYS A 41 0.39 10.87 -12.59
CA LYS A 41 1.22 11.19 -11.42
C LYS A 41 0.35 11.79 -10.30
N ARG A 42 0.02 10.98 -9.28
CA ARG A 42 -0.80 11.32 -8.12
C ARG A 42 -0.17 10.75 -6.86
N ILE A 43 -0.50 11.32 -5.69
CA ILE A 43 -0.02 10.83 -4.39
C ILE A 43 -0.60 9.43 -4.11
N LEU A 44 -1.90 9.22 -4.35
CA LEU A 44 -2.55 7.92 -4.26
C LEU A 44 -2.31 7.08 -5.52
N THR A 45 -1.08 6.57 -5.66
CA THR A 45 -0.75 5.57 -6.67
C THR A 45 -1.36 4.21 -6.32
N PHE A 46 -1.31 3.26 -7.26
CA PHE A 46 -1.73 1.88 -7.00
C PHE A 46 -0.93 1.28 -5.82
N GLN A 47 0.38 1.49 -5.82
CA GLN A 47 1.31 1.02 -4.80
C GLN A 47 1.00 1.64 -3.43
N THR A 48 0.80 2.96 -3.40
CA THR A 48 0.46 3.68 -2.16
C THR A 48 -0.84 3.17 -1.55
N LEU A 49 -1.87 2.89 -2.37
CA LEU A 49 -3.12 2.32 -1.86
C LEU A 49 -2.94 0.93 -1.28
N ILE A 50 -2.21 0.04 -1.96
CA ILE A 50 -1.97 -1.30 -1.42
C ILE A 50 -1.24 -1.20 -0.08
N LEU A 51 -0.13 -0.44 -0.03
CA LEU A 51 0.63 -0.22 1.21
C LEU A 51 -0.24 0.35 2.34
N TYR A 52 -1.11 1.32 2.02
CA TYR A 52 -2.05 1.87 2.98
C TYR A 52 -3.02 0.81 3.53
N PHE A 53 -3.60 -0.04 2.67
CA PHE A 53 -4.59 -1.03 3.12
C PHE A 53 -3.98 -2.25 3.81
N ILE A 54 -2.78 -2.69 3.44
CA ILE A 54 -2.10 -3.78 4.16
C ILE A 54 -1.58 -3.34 5.54
N ASN A 55 -1.48 -2.04 5.79
CA ASN A 55 -1.25 -1.51 7.15
C ASN A 55 -2.47 -1.61 8.06
N LEU A 56 -3.61 -2.14 7.58
CA LEU A 56 -4.82 -2.42 8.36
C LEU A 56 -5.29 -1.20 9.18
N PRO A 57 -5.65 -0.08 8.54
CA PRO A 57 -6.11 1.13 9.23
C PRO A 57 -7.30 0.81 10.14
N LYS A 58 -7.25 1.25 11.41
CA LYS A 58 -8.21 0.88 12.47
C LYS A 58 -9.07 2.06 12.93
N GLY A 59 -8.62 3.29 12.67
CA GLY A 59 -9.29 4.53 13.04
C GLY A 59 -10.05 5.18 11.88
N SER A 60 -10.32 6.48 12.04
CA SER A 60 -10.93 7.28 10.98
C SER A 60 -9.98 7.39 9.78
N TYR A 61 -10.53 7.39 8.56
CA TYR A 61 -9.68 7.47 7.36
C TYR A 61 -8.79 8.71 7.30
N GLN A 62 -9.21 9.85 7.86
CA GLN A 62 -8.37 11.04 7.80
C GLN A 62 -7.18 10.91 8.75
N ASP A 63 -7.40 10.46 9.99
CA ASP A 63 -6.33 10.29 10.97
C ASP A 63 -5.32 9.22 10.49
N GLU A 64 -5.83 8.11 9.95
CA GLU A 64 -4.99 7.04 9.40
C GLU A 64 -4.18 7.48 8.18
N LEU A 65 -4.75 8.32 7.30
CA LEU A 65 -4.02 8.91 6.18
C LEU A 65 -2.91 9.84 6.68
N ASP A 66 -3.22 10.68 7.65
CA ASP A 66 -2.29 11.65 8.22
C ASP A 66 -1.11 10.94 8.90
N HIS A 67 -1.37 9.87 9.65
CA HIS A 67 -0.33 9.01 10.24
C HIS A 67 0.49 8.26 9.17
N PHE A 68 -0.18 7.68 8.17
CA PHE A 68 0.48 6.95 7.09
C PHE A 68 1.45 7.85 6.31
N PHE A 69 1.03 9.04 5.91
CA PHE A 69 1.88 9.97 5.18
C PHE A 69 2.95 10.62 6.05
N LYS A 70 2.68 10.85 7.34
CA LYS A 70 3.71 11.26 8.31
C LYS A 70 4.85 10.25 8.36
N ALA A 71 4.52 8.95 8.44
CA ALA A 71 5.52 7.87 8.43
C ALA A 71 6.26 7.78 7.09
N LEU A 72 5.54 7.85 5.96
CA LEU A 72 6.12 7.72 4.62
C LEU A 72 7.13 8.82 4.30
N PHE A 73 6.84 10.06 4.70
CA PHE A 73 7.69 11.22 4.42
C PHE A 73 8.67 11.56 5.55
N LYS A 74 8.65 10.81 6.66
CA LYS A 74 9.42 11.12 7.88
C LYS A 74 9.23 12.58 8.33
N SER A 75 8.00 13.09 8.19
CA SER A 75 7.67 14.47 8.54
C SER A 75 7.44 14.60 10.05
N GLU A 76 7.90 15.68 10.66
CA GLU A 76 7.62 15.94 12.09
C GLU A 76 6.15 16.30 12.32
N VAL A 77 5.51 16.93 11.33
CA VAL A 77 4.11 17.34 11.37
C VAL A 77 3.28 16.52 10.37
N ALA A 78 2.11 16.08 10.81
CA ALA A 78 1.13 15.45 9.92
C ALA A 78 0.55 16.53 8.99
N VAL A 79 0.78 16.39 7.69
CA VAL A 79 0.17 17.26 6.67
C VAL A 79 -0.93 16.45 6.01
N ALA A 80 -2.14 17.02 5.95
CA ALA A 80 -3.29 16.44 5.25
C ALA A 80 -3.05 16.43 3.73
N MET A 81 -2.13 15.57 3.27
CA MET A 81 -1.72 15.46 1.87
C MET A 81 -2.84 14.91 0.98
N VAL A 82 -3.75 14.14 1.58
CA VAL A 82 -4.82 13.44 0.89
C VAL A 82 -6.07 13.44 1.78
N SER A 83 -7.22 13.71 1.19
CA SER A 83 -8.50 13.66 1.91
C SER A 83 -9.12 12.25 1.92
N LYS A 84 -9.93 11.94 2.94
CA LYS A 84 -10.75 10.71 2.99
C LYS A 84 -11.63 10.50 1.73
N MET A 85 -12.05 11.58 1.08
CA MET A 85 -12.82 11.54 -0.16
C MET A 85 -11.95 11.08 -1.34
N ALA A 86 -10.73 11.63 -1.45
CA ALA A 86 -9.77 11.19 -2.46
C ALA A 86 -9.38 9.72 -2.28
N LEU A 87 -9.19 9.25 -1.03
CA LEU A 87 -8.99 7.84 -0.72
C LEU A 87 -10.16 6.97 -1.19
N SER A 88 -11.40 7.36 -0.86
CA SER A 88 -12.61 6.65 -1.28
C SER A 88 -12.71 6.53 -2.81
N LEU A 89 -12.44 7.61 -3.54
CA LEU A 89 -12.45 7.61 -5.00
C LEU A 89 -11.32 6.75 -5.59
N ALA A 90 -10.15 6.75 -4.98
CA ALA A 90 -9.02 5.94 -5.43
C ALA A 90 -9.24 4.45 -5.12
N ARG A 91 -9.79 4.11 -3.95
CA ARG A 91 -10.18 2.74 -3.58
C ARG A 91 -11.16 2.11 -4.56
N LYS A 92 -12.09 2.91 -5.11
CA LYS A 92 -13.02 2.47 -6.15
C LYS A 92 -12.32 2.01 -7.43
N LYS A 93 -11.08 2.41 -7.68
CA LYS A 93 -10.28 2.01 -8.87
C LYS A 93 -9.45 0.75 -8.66
N LEU A 94 -9.37 0.27 -7.42
CA LEU A 94 -8.62 -0.93 -7.04
C LEU A 94 -9.54 -2.14 -6.91
N LYS A 95 -9.20 -3.26 -7.56
CA LYS A 95 -9.94 -4.53 -7.40
C LYS A 95 -9.57 -5.21 -6.09
N TYR A 96 -10.53 -5.91 -5.48
CA TYR A 96 -10.27 -6.68 -4.26
C TYR A 96 -9.36 -7.90 -4.51
N SER A 97 -9.31 -8.40 -5.75
CA SER A 97 -8.41 -9.49 -6.19
C SER A 97 -6.95 -9.23 -5.85
N ALA A 98 -6.54 -7.96 -5.81
CA ALA A 98 -5.18 -7.58 -5.42
C ALA A 98 -4.81 -8.12 -4.04
N PHE A 99 -5.74 -8.07 -3.09
CA PHE A 99 -5.52 -8.56 -1.74
C PHE A 99 -5.57 -10.09 -1.66
N ILE A 100 -6.38 -10.74 -2.49
CA ILE A 100 -6.40 -12.21 -2.59
C ILE A 100 -5.07 -12.72 -3.11
N GLU A 101 -4.51 -12.08 -4.14
CA GLU A 101 -3.20 -12.45 -4.69
C GLU A 101 -2.05 -12.19 -3.70
N LEU A 102 -2.17 -11.17 -2.83
CA LEU A 102 -1.16 -10.87 -1.80
C LEU A 102 -1.28 -11.78 -0.56
N ASN A 103 -2.47 -12.30 -0.26
CA ASN A 103 -2.75 -13.01 0.98
C ASN A 103 -1.86 -14.24 1.26
N PRO A 104 -1.53 -15.11 0.27
CA PRO A 104 -0.70 -16.29 0.50
C PRO A 104 0.69 -15.96 1.06
N VAL A 105 1.20 -14.76 0.77
CA VAL A 105 2.53 -14.32 1.19
C VAL A 105 2.49 -13.53 2.50
N MET A 106 1.34 -12.95 2.85
CA MET A 106 1.16 -12.22 4.11
C MET A 106 0.69 -13.10 5.28
N SER A 107 0.20 -14.32 5.00
CA SER A 107 -0.38 -15.22 6.01
C SER A 107 0.59 -16.30 6.53
N GLY A 108 1.85 -16.29 6.08
CA GLY A 108 2.90 -17.24 6.47
C GLY A 108 4.07 -16.51 7.13
#